data_AF-A0AAW1CLG4-F1
#
_entry.id   AF-A0AAW1CLG4-F1
#
_cell.length_a   1.000
_cell.length_b   1.000
_cell.length_c   1.000
_cell.angle_alpha   90.00
_cell.angle_beta   90.00
_cell.angle_gamma   90.00
#
_symmetry.space_group_name_H-M   'P 1'
#
loop_
_entity.id
_entity.type
_entity.pdbx_description
1 polymer ?
#
loop_
_entity_poly.entity_id
_entity_poly.type
_entity_poly.pdbx_seq_one_letter_code
_entity_poly.pdbx_strand_id
1 'polypeptide(L)'
;MSQQELGRNNTVILAWVPGHSVINGKEKADEAARLGATSEFIGPEPFCGLPRSTIRSSILNWLNIQSQEWWQKTPGQRQAKLAIKGRSKSFTADLLNQERKIVRMVVGLLTGHCRLNKHMYNMRLADDDLCRFCLEEEETAVHVLCQCEGLARLRLRIMGDPYPSPCSFMEEPLSRLKAFINESGLGAFL
;
A
#
# COMPACT_ATOMS: atom_id res chain seq x y z
N MET A 1 39.65 15.45 24.46
CA MET A 1 39.59 16.53 25.47
C MET A 1 38.18 17.07 25.51
N SER A 2 37.51 16.91 26.64
CA SER A 2 36.17 17.48 26.85
C SER A 2 36.26 18.99 27.13
N GLN A 3 35.17 19.73 26.89
CA GLN A 3 35.11 21.17 27.18
C GLN A 3 35.40 21.48 28.66
N GLN A 4 35.03 20.58 29.56
CA GLN A 4 35.30 20.68 31.01
C GLN A 4 36.80 20.56 31.34
N GLU A 5 37.56 19.79 30.58
CA GLU A 5 39.02 19.68 30.78
C GLU A 5 39.76 20.92 30.30
N LEU A 6 39.30 21.53 29.19
CA LEU A 6 39.94 22.72 28.61
C LEU A 6 39.80 23.96 29.51
N GLY A 7 38.66 24.08 30.18
CA GLY A 7 38.33 25.20 31.07
C GLY A 7 38.99 25.13 32.45
N ARG A 8 39.70 24.05 32.79
CA ARG A 8 40.40 23.92 34.09
C ARG A 8 41.51 24.95 34.26
N ASN A 9 42.21 25.29 33.18
CA ASN A 9 43.37 26.18 33.19
C ASN A 9 43.23 27.37 32.23
N ASN A 10 42.11 27.49 31.51
CA ASN A 10 41.89 28.53 30.51
C ASN A 10 40.51 29.18 30.67
N THR A 11 40.43 30.49 30.42
CA THR A 11 39.15 31.16 30.21
C THR A 11 38.64 30.82 28.81
N VAL A 12 37.54 30.08 28.72
CA VAL A 12 36.94 29.65 27.45
C VAL A 12 35.68 30.47 27.17
N ILE A 13 35.61 31.08 25.98
CA ILE A 13 34.42 31.79 25.48
C ILE A 13 33.86 31.01 24.29
N LEU A 14 32.59 30.63 24.36
CA LEU A 14 31.84 30.04 23.27
C LEU A 14 31.03 31.13 22.55
N ALA A 15 31.28 31.30 21.26
CA ALA A 15 30.56 32.24 20.43
C ALA A 15 29.99 31.51 19.21
N TRP A 16 28.74 31.83 18.85
CA TRP A 16 28.13 31.35 17.62
C TRP A 16 28.52 32.24 16.44
N VAL A 17 28.75 31.64 15.28
CA VAL A 17 29.14 32.34 14.05
C VAL A 17 28.18 31.95 12.91
N PRO A 18 27.66 32.90 12.13
CA PRO A 18 26.81 32.62 10.98
C PRO A 18 27.45 31.74 9.90
N GLY A 19 26.65 30.90 9.23
CA GLY A 19 27.09 29.94 8.20
C GLY A 19 27.74 30.54 6.95
N HIS A 20 27.47 31.81 6.63
CA HIS A 20 27.97 32.46 5.40
C HIS A 20 28.90 33.65 5.65
N SER A 21 29.44 33.80 6.86
CA SER A 21 30.46 34.82 7.13
C SER A 21 31.85 34.30 6.77
N VAL A 22 32.58 35.07 5.96
CA VAL A 22 33.99 34.84 5.59
C VAL A 22 34.88 35.22 6.79
N ILE A 23 35.00 34.31 7.74
CA ILE A 23 35.91 34.45 8.89
C ILE A 23 37.01 33.41 8.71
N ASN A 24 38.25 33.86 8.51
CA ASN A 24 39.40 33.01 8.21
C ASN A 24 39.53 31.80 9.17
N GLY A 25 39.32 32.01 10.48
CA GLY A 25 39.38 30.93 11.46
C GLY A 25 38.28 29.87 11.30
N LYS A 26 37.07 30.29 10.90
CA LYS A 26 35.95 29.39 10.60
C LYS A 26 36.20 28.64 9.31
N GLU A 27 36.65 29.32 8.26
CA GLU A 27 36.92 28.67 6.97
C GLU A 27 38.00 27.58 7.09
N LYS A 28 39.06 27.83 7.86
CA LYS A 28 40.08 26.82 8.17
C LYS A 28 39.51 25.65 8.96
N ALA A 29 38.61 25.90 9.91
CA ALA A 29 37.95 24.83 10.67
C ALA A 29 36.99 24.01 9.79
N ASP A 30 36.21 24.66 8.93
CA ASP A 30 35.32 24.01 7.96
C ASP A 30 36.12 23.21 6.93
N GLU A 31 37.26 23.72 6.47
CA GLU A 31 38.19 23.02 5.59
C GLU A 31 38.80 21.78 6.28
N ALA A 32 39.25 21.90 7.54
CA ALA A 32 39.74 20.77 8.30
C ALA A 32 38.65 19.70 8.52
N ALA A 33 37.43 20.12 8.84
CA ALA A 33 36.29 19.21 8.98
C ALA A 33 35.95 18.51 7.65
N ARG A 34 36.00 19.24 6.53
CA ARG A 34 35.79 18.68 5.19
C ARG A 34 36.87 17.67 4.82
N LEU A 35 38.13 18.01 5.03
CA LEU A 35 39.27 17.12 4.79
C LEU A 35 39.14 15.83 5.61
N GLY A 36 38.78 15.94 6.89
CA GLY A 36 38.51 14.79 7.76
C GLY A 36 37.30 13.96 7.33
N ALA A 37 36.25 14.59 6.78
CA ALA A 37 35.09 13.88 6.25
C ALA A 37 35.40 13.15 4.92
N THR A 38 36.36 13.64 4.13
CA THR A 38 36.81 13.03 2.87
C THR A 38 37.98 12.07 3.02
N SER A 39 38.70 12.09 4.14
CA SER A 39 39.79 11.14 4.39
C SER A 39 39.26 9.73 4.61
N GLU A 40 40.05 8.72 4.24
CA GLU A 40 39.74 7.33 4.56
C GLU A 40 39.60 7.15 6.07
N PHE A 41 38.51 6.50 6.47
CA PHE A 41 38.26 6.19 7.87
C PHE A 41 39.25 5.12 8.35
N ILE A 42 39.90 5.36 9.50
CA ILE A 42 40.78 4.40 10.16
C ILE A 42 40.12 3.95 11.47
N GLY A 43 39.47 2.79 11.46
CA GLY A 43 38.83 2.17 12.63
C GLY A 43 37.97 0.96 12.27
N PRO A 44 37.33 0.29 13.26
CA PRO A 44 36.45 -0.85 13.00
C PRO A 44 35.11 -0.40 12.40
N GLU A 45 34.59 -1.16 11.43
CA GLU A 45 33.27 -0.93 10.85
C GLU A 45 32.15 -1.57 11.70
N PRO A 46 30.92 -0.98 11.71
CA PRO A 46 30.51 0.27 11.06
C PRO A 46 30.75 1.51 11.93
N PHE A 47 31.40 2.52 11.36
CA PHE A 47 31.83 3.73 12.07
C PHE A 47 30.72 4.75 12.33
N CYS A 48 29.67 4.72 11.51
CA CYS A 48 28.46 5.50 11.68
C CYS A 48 27.26 4.54 11.63
N GLY A 49 26.37 4.65 12.60
CA GLY A 49 25.12 3.90 12.56
C GLY A 49 24.31 4.32 11.34
N LEU A 50 23.79 3.36 10.59
CA LEU A 50 22.86 3.66 9.52
C LEU A 50 21.64 4.41 10.10
N PRO A 51 21.15 5.47 9.44
CA PRO A 51 19.93 6.14 9.88
C PRO A 51 18.79 5.13 10.01
N ARG A 52 17.99 5.25 11.08
CA ARG A 52 16.83 4.38 11.31
C ARG A 52 15.86 4.39 10.12
N SER A 53 15.72 5.54 9.47
CA SER A 53 14.92 5.70 8.25
C SER A 53 15.43 4.82 7.11
N THR A 54 16.75 4.81 6.87
CA THR A 54 17.39 3.97 5.85
C THR A 54 17.16 2.49 6.13
N ILE A 55 17.44 2.04 7.36
CA ILE A 55 17.21 0.65 7.77
C ILE A 55 15.75 0.25 7.54
N ARG A 56 14.81 1.08 8.03
CA ARG A 56 13.36 0.83 7.91
C ARG A 56 12.94 0.76 6.45
N SER A 57 13.40 1.69 5.61
CA SER A 57 13.06 1.71 4.18
C SER A 57 13.57 0.46 3.46
N SER A 58 14.80 0.02 3.74
CA SER A 58 15.36 -1.21 3.16
C SER A 58 14.56 -2.45 3.56
N ILE A 59 14.20 -2.58 4.85
CA ILE A 59 13.36 -3.68 5.34
C ILE A 59 11.98 -3.67 4.66
N LEU A 60 11.33 -2.50 4.59
CA LEU A 60 10.01 -2.39 3.97
C LEU A 60 10.05 -2.69 2.47
N ASN A 61 11.11 -2.28 1.78
CA ASN A 61 11.30 -2.60 0.37
C ASN A 61 11.46 -4.11 0.15
N TRP A 62 12.34 -4.74 0.92
CA TRP A 62 12.53 -6.19 0.88
C TRP A 62 11.22 -6.94 1.17
N LEU A 63 10.47 -6.54 2.20
CA LEU A 63 9.17 -7.12 2.53
C LEU A 63 8.15 -6.97 1.38
N ASN A 64 8.09 -5.83 0.71
CA ASN A 64 7.20 -5.64 -0.43
C ASN A 64 7.55 -6.57 -1.59
N ILE A 65 8.85 -6.71 -1.91
CA ILE A 65 9.32 -7.61 -2.98
C ILE A 65 8.99 -9.06 -2.65
N GLN A 66 9.35 -9.52 -1.45
CA GLN A 66 9.09 -10.90 -1.02
C GLN A 66 7.59 -11.21 -0.98
N SER A 67 6.78 -10.31 -0.40
CA SER A 67 5.32 -10.47 -0.36
C SER A 67 4.71 -10.56 -1.76
N GLN A 68 5.19 -9.75 -2.71
CA GLN A 68 4.71 -9.79 -4.08
C GLN A 68 5.10 -11.11 -4.76
N GLU A 69 6.36 -11.54 -4.61
CA GLU A 69 6.81 -12.81 -5.16
C GLU A 69 6.03 -13.99 -4.60
N TRP A 70 5.82 -14.05 -3.28
CA TRP A 70 5.02 -15.09 -2.64
C TRP A 70 3.59 -15.09 -3.15
N TRP A 71 2.96 -13.92 -3.27
CA TRP A 71 1.60 -13.81 -3.81
C TRP A 71 1.50 -14.37 -5.23
N GLN A 72 2.45 -14.00 -6.11
CA GLN A 72 2.44 -14.51 -7.50
C GLN A 72 2.70 -16.03 -7.56
N LYS A 73 3.67 -16.53 -6.77
CA LYS A 73 4.06 -17.95 -6.76
C LYS A 73 3.06 -18.87 -6.06
N THR A 74 2.22 -18.35 -5.17
CA THR A 74 1.22 -19.17 -4.43
C THR A 74 0.22 -19.80 -5.41
N PRO A 75 0.05 -21.13 -5.44
CA PRO A 75 -0.92 -21.76 -6.33
C PRO A 75 -2.36 -21.48 -5.88
N GLY A 76 -3.25 -21.21 -6.83
CA GLY A 76 -4.68 -20.97 -6.57
C GLY A 76 -5.05 -19.48 -6.51
N GLN A 77 -6.13 -19.17 -5.78
CA GLN A 77 -6.67 -17.81 -5.58
C GLN A 77 -6.91 -17.04 -6.88
N ARG A 78 -7.31 -17.74 -7.96
CA ARG A 78 -7.48 -17.19 -9.31
C ARG A 78 -8.28 -15.88 -9.31
N GLN A 79 -9.41 -15.85 -8.62
CA GLN A 79 -10.28 -14.67 -8.53
C GLN A 79 -9.59 -13.50 -7.82
N ALA A 80 -9.08 -13.73 -6.60
CA ALA A 80 -8.36 -12.72 -5.83
C ALA A 80 -7.17 -12.14 -6.60
N LYS A 81 -6.43 -12.96 -7.35
CA LYS A 81 -5.27 -12.53 -8.16
C LYS A 81 -5.63 -11.69 -9.39
N LEU A 82 -6.90 -11.69 -9.83
CA LEU A 82 -7.34 -10.77 -10.87
C LEU A 82 -7.42 -9.34 -10.33
N ALA A 83 -7.94 -9.16 -9.12
CA ALA A 83 -8.09 -7.85 -8.50
C ALA A 83 -6.86 -7.39 -7.71
N ILE A 84 -6.31 -8.27 -6.86
CA ILE A 84 -5.19 -7.97 -5.97
C ILE A 84 -3.88 -8.24 -6.74
N LYS A 85 -3.40 -7.24 -7.48
CA LYS A 85 -2.11 -7.31 -8.20
C LYS A 85 -0.90 -7.01 -7.31
N GLY A 86 -1.12 -6.34 -6.18
CA GLY A 86 -0.09 -6.00 -5.23
C GLY A 86 -0.67 -5.21 -4.06
N ARG A 87 0.21 -4.74 -3.18
CA ARG A 87 -0.21 -4.01 -1.98
C ARG A 87 -0.54 -2.55 -2.31
N SER A 88 -1.79 -2.15 -2.08
CA SER A 88 -2.22 -0.75 -2.21
C SER A 88 -2.37 -0.12 -0.81
N LYS A 89 -1.51 0.85 -0.47
CA LYS A 89 -1.52 1.50 0.86
C LYS A 89 -2.80 2.32 1.07
N SER A 90 -3.22 3.07 0.06
CA SER A 90 -4.44 3.89 0.10
C SER A 90 -5.68 3.00 0.26
N PHE A 91 -5.84 1.99 -0.59
CA PHE A 91 -6.94 1.06 -0.50
C PHE A 91 -6.99 0.33 0.84
N THR A 92 -5.83 -0.11 1.34
CA THR A 92 -5.74 -0.75 2.66
C THR A 92 -6.18 0.18 3.77
N ALA A 93 -5.73 1.44 3.76
CA ALA A 93 -6.15 2.43 4.76
C ALA A 93 -7.65 2.72 4.66
N ASP A 94 -8.18 2.92 3.46
CA ASP A 94 -9.61 3.17 3.23
C ASP A 94 -10.48 2.01 3.71
N LEU A 95 -10.07 0.77 3.42
CA LEU A 95 -10.77 -0.44 3.83
C LEU A 95 -10.74 -0.62 5.34
N LEU A 96 -9.59 -0.42 6.00
CA LEU A 96 -9.46 -0.54 7.45
C LEU A 96 -10.24 0.53 8.22
N ASN A 97 -10.53 1.66 7.60
CA ASN A 97 -11.38 2.70 8.15
C ASN A 97 -12.89 2.43 7.99
N GLN A 98 -13.29 1.30 7.40
CA GLN A 98 -14.71 0.94 7.25
C GLN A 98 -15.22 0.07 8.39
N GLU A 99 -16.54 0.05 8.55
CA GLU A 99 -17.21 -0.92 9.40
C GLU A 99 -17.00 -2.36 8.92
N ARG A 100 -17.00 -3.31 9.86
CA ARG A 100 -16.80 -4.74 9.60
C ARG A 100 -17.71 -5.29 8.49
N LYS A 101 -18.96 -4.82 8.41
CA LYS A 101 -19.91 -5.22 7.36
C LYS A 101 -19.38 -4.88 5.98
N ILE A 102 -18.92 -3.66 5.77
CA ILE A 102 -18.37 -3.20 4.48
C ILE A 102 -17.11 -3.98 4.13
N VAL A 103 -16.20 -4.15 5.10
CA VAL A 103 -14.95 -4.92 4.90
C VAL A 103 -15.26 -6.34 4.43
N ARG A 104 -16.21 -7.03 5.08
CA ARG A 104 -16.65 -8.36 4.69
C ARG A 104 -17.16 -8.41 3.24
N MET A 105 -18.03 -7.48 2.85
CA MET A 105 -18.61 -7.46 1.50
C MET A 105 -17.53 -7.23 0.44
N VAL A 106 -16.64 -6.26 0.67
CA VAL A 106 -15.57 -5.91 -0.27
C VAL A 106 -14.57 -7.06 -0.40
N VAL A 107 -14.09 -7.61 0.71
CA VAL A 107 -13.17 -8.75 0.69
C VAL A 107 -13.82 -9.97 0.03
N GLY A 108 -15.09 -10.26 0.34
CA GLY A 108 -15.83 -11.37 -0.25
C GLY A 108 -15.97 -11.21 -1.77
N LEU A 109 -16.27 -10.01 -2.26
CA LEU A 109 -16.32 -9.75 -3.70
C LEU A 109 -14.95 -9.87 -4.36
N LEU A 110 -13.92 -9.20 -3.83
CA LEU A 110 -12.57 -9.22 -4.42
C LEU A 110 -11.97 -10.63 -4.44
N THR A 111 -12.30 -11.47 -3.46
CA THR A 111 -11.80 -12.84 -3.37
C THR A 111 -12.73 -13.88 -4.03
N GLY A 112 -13.95 -13.49 -4.41
CA GLY A 112 -14.98 -14.39 -4.92
C GLY A 112 -15.64 -15.28 -3.86
N HIS A 113 -15.38 -15.04 -2.57
CA HIS A 113 -15.96 -15.76 -1.44
C HIS A 113 -17.13 -15.01 -0.82
N CYS A 114 -18.23 -14.92 -1.57
CA CYS A 114 -19.46 -14.28 -1.12
C CYS A 114 -20.68 -14.94 -1.75
N ARG A 115 -21.91 -14.54 -1.39
CA ARG A 115 -23.15 -15.24 -1.74
C ARG A 115 -23.65 -14.91 -3.17
N LEU A 116 -22.73 -14.96 -4.12
CA LEU A 116 -23.05 -15.02 -5.55
C LEU A 116 -23.37 -16.47 -5.94
N ASN A 117 -24.25 -16.65 -6.92
CA ASN A 117 -24.81 -17.95 -7.26
C ASN A 117 -23.73 -18.96 -7.66
N LYS A 118 -22.64 -18.57 -8.34
CA LYS A 118 -21.55 -19.52 -8.62
C LYS A 118 -20.94 -20.11 -7.35
N HIS A 119 -20.68 -19.28 -6.34
CA HIS A 119 -20.12 -19.75 -5.08
C HIS A 119 -21.14 -20.61 -4.30
N MET A 120 -22.40 -20.18 -4.28
CA MET A 120 -23.49 -20.88 -3.60
C MET A 120 -23.79 -22.24 -4.24
N TYR A 121 -23.81 -22.32 -5.57
CA TYR A 121 -24.00 -23.54 -6.35
C TYR A 121 -22.86 -24.55 -6.10
N ASN A 122 -21.61 -24.09 -6.09
CA ASN A 122 -20.47 -24.94 -5.72
C ASN A 122 -20.59 -25.51 -4.30
N MET A 123 -21.23 -24.79 -3.38
CA MET A 123 -21.54 -25.25 -2.02
C MET A 123 -22.84 -26.05 -1.91
N ARG A 124 -23.56 -26.26 -3.02
CA ARG A 124 -24.88 -26.91 -3.08
C ARG A 124 -25.95 -26.20 -2.25
N LEU A 125 -25.89 -24.87 -2.23
CA LEU A 125 -26.83 -23.98 -1.54
C LEU A 125 -27.71 -23.15 -2.49
N ALA A 126 -27.51 -23.31 -3.81
CA ALA A 126 -28.33 -22.73 -4.86
C ALA A 126 -28.57 -23.79 -5.94
N ASP A 127 -29.69 -23.70 -6.66
CA ASP A 127 -30.11 -24.67 -7.66
C ASP A 127 -29.29 -24.58 -8.95
N ASP A 128 -28.87 -23.37 -9.31
CA ASP A 128 -28.01 -23.06 -10.46
C ASP A 128 -26.97 -21.99 -10.11
N ASP A 129 -26.04 -21.76 -11.03
CA ASP A 129 -25.04 -20.71 -10.93
C ASP A 129 -25.32 -19.48 -11.82
N LEU A 130 -26.51 -19.33 -12.38
CA LEU A 130 -26.83 -18.23 -13.28
C LEU A 130 -26.84 -16.88 -12.57
N CYS A 131 -26.38 -15.86 -13.29
CA CYS A 131 -26.37 -14.48 -12.83
C CYS A 131 -27.78 -13.94 -12.63
N ARG A 132 -28.12 -13.52 -11.41
CA ARG A 132 -29.42 -12.93 -11.07
C ARG A 132 -29.77 -11.63 -11.82
N PHE A 133 -28.79 -11.01 -12.47
CA PHE A 133 -28.95 -9.72 -13.15
C PHE A 133 -29.13 -9.84 -14.66
N CYS A 134 -28.42 -10.76 -15.32
CA CYS A 134 -28.54 -10.97 -16.77
C CYS A 134 -29.18 -12.30 -17.15
N LEU A 135 -29.21 -13.30 -16.25
CA LEU A 135 -29.74 -14.65 -16.46
C LEU A 135 -29.07 -15.46 -17.59
N GLU A 136 -27.91 -15.02 -18.07
CA GLU A 136 -27.23 -15.62 -19.25
C GLU A 136 -25.92 -16.34 -18.91
N GLU A 137 -25.19 -15.86 -17.90
CA GLU A 137 -23.81 -16.27 -17.58
C GLU A 137 -23.70 -16.70 -16.11
N GLU A 138 -22.62 -17.39 -15.75
CA GLU A 138 -22.35 -17.75 -14.36
C GLU A 138 -22.14 -16.52 -13.47
N GLU A 139 -22.79 -16.47 -12.29
CA GLU A 139 -22.65 -15.39 -11.32
C GLU A 139 -21.33 -15.46 -10.55
N THR A 140 -20.24 -15.13 -11.24
CA THR A 140 -18.92 -14.95 -10.61
C THR A 140 -18.73 -13.51 -10.16
N ALA A 141 -17.81 -13.28 -9.22
CA ALA A 141 -17.46 -11.92 -8.81
C ALA A 141 -16.92 -11.09 -9.98
N VAL A 142 -16.11 -11.69 -10.86
CA VAL A 142 -15.59 -11.02 -12.07
C VAL A 142 -16.75 -10.70 -13.02
N HIS A 143 -17.68 -11.62 -13.22
CA HIS A 143 -18.84 -11.36 -14.06
C HIS A 143 -19.63 -10.15 -13.53
N VAL A 144 -20.03 -10.16 -12.26
CA VAL A 144 -20.80 -9.08 -11.63
C VAL A 144 -20.05 -7.74 -11.66
N LEU A 145 -18.76 -7.75 -11.31
CA LEU A 145 -17.94 -6.53 -11.21
C LEU A 145 -17.50 -5.98 -12.56
N CYS A 146 -17.34 -6.81 -13.60
CA CYS A 146 -16.62 -6.41 -14.82
C CYS A 146 -17.38 -6.68 -16.13
N GLN A 147 -18.30 -7.66 -16.18
CA GLN A 147 -18.77 -8.20 -17.48
C GLN A 147 -20.30 -8.22 -17.63
N CYS A 148 -21.05 -8.27 -16.52
CA CYS A 148 -22.50 -8.47 -16.55
C CYS A 148 -23.21 -7.34 -17.30
N GLU A 149 -23.88 -7.65 -18.40
CA GLU A 149 -24.63 -6.69 -19.21
C GLU A 149 -25.77 -6.02 -18.43
N GLY A 150 -26.45 -6.78 -17.57
CA GLY A 150 -27.49 -6.26 -16.66
C GLY A 150 -26.98 -5.16 -15.72
N LEU A 151 -25.67 -5.10 -15.47
CA LEU A 151 -25.02 -4.12 -14.59
C LEU A 151 -24.13 -3.11 -15.35
N ALA A 152 -24.00 -3.20 -16.67
CA ALA A 152 -23.09 -2.37 -17.47
C ALA A 152 -23.40 -0.87 -17.33
N ARG A 153 -24.69 -0.49 -17.41
CA ARG A 153 -25.12 0.91 -17.22
C ARG A 153 -24.82 1.44 -15.81
N LEU A 154 -24.92 0.60 -14.79
CA LEU A 154 -24.62 0.96 -13.41
C LEU A 154 -23.12 1.22 -13.23
N ARG A 155 -22.27 0.34 -13.78
CA ARG A 155 -20.82 0.51 -13.75
C ARG A 155 -20.39 1.75 -14.52
N LEU A 156 -20.93 2.01 -15.71
CA LEU A 156 -20.66 3.25 -16.46
C LEU A 156 -20.97 4.49 -15.62
N ARG A 157 -22.11 4.53 -14.92
CA ARG A 157 -22.49 5.69 -14.10
C ARG A 157 -21.61 5.88 -12.86
N ILE A 158 -21.27 4.80 -12.15
CA ILE A 158 -20.55 4.89 -10.86
C ILE A 158 -19.03 4.92 -11.06
N MET A 159 -18.53 4.17 -12.04
CA MET A 159 -17.11 3.90 -12.27
C MET A 159 -16.59 4.59 -13.54
N GLY A 160 -17.47 5.08 -14.42
CA GLY A 160 -17.08 5.68 -15.70
C GLY A 160 -16.76 4.66 -16.80
N ASP A 161 -16.85 3.37 -16.50
CA ASP A 161 -16.51 2.27 -17.41
C ASP A 161 -17.57 1.15 -17.27
N PRO A 162 -18.24 0.73 -18.37
CA PRO A 162 -19.17 -0.39 -18.32
C PRO A 162 -18.48 -1.74 -18.12
N TYR A 163 -17.18 -1.85 -18.42
CA TYR A 163 -16.41 -3.10 -18.36
C TYR A 163 -15.04 -2.93 -17.67
N PRO A 164 -15.03 -2.50 -16.39
CA PRO A 164 -13.78 -2.20 -15.68
C PRO A 164 -12.89 -3.44 -15.54
N SER A 165 -11.57 -3.24 -15.66
CA SER A 165 -10.60 -4.29 -15.35
C SER A 165 -10.65 -4.68 -13.86
N PRO A 166 -10.55 -5.97 -13.49
CA PRO A 166 -10.56 -6.38 -12.09
C PRO A 166 -9.52 -5.68 -11.20
N CYS A 167 -8.36 -5.29 -11.72
CA CYS A 167 -7.32 -4.64 -10.92
C CYS A 167 -7.65 -3.18 -10.55
N SER A 168 -8.52 -2.50 -11.32
CA SER A 168 -8.83 -1.08 -11.07
C SER A 168 -9.55 -0.87 -9.74
N PHE A 169 -10.25 -1.88 -9.22
CA PHE A 169 -10.94 -1.80 -7.93
C PHE A 169 -10.02 -1.54 -6.72
N MET A 170 -8.72 -1.83 -6.84
CA MET A 170 -7.71 -1.56 -5.81
C MET A 170 -6.98 -0.21 -6.00
N GLU A 171 -7.17 0.41 -7.17
CA GLU A 171 -6.54 1.66 -7.60
C GLU A 171 -7.50 2.85 -7.46
N GLU A 172 -8.81 2.58 -7.55
CA GLU A 172 -9.89 3.54 -7.43
C GLU A 172 -10.36 3.74 -5.97
N PRO A 173 -10.99 4.88 -5.64
CA PRO A 173 -11.55 5.11 -4.31
C PRO A 173 -12.58 4.05 -3.93
N LEU A 174 -12.47 3.52 -2.71
CA LEU A 174 -13.37 2.50 -2.18
C LEU A 174 -14.86 2.93 -2.21
N SER A 175 -15.12 4.25 -2.18
CA SER A 175 -16.45 4.83 -2.28
C SER A 175 -17.20 4.39 -3.54
N ARG A 176 -16.52 4.24 -4.68
CA ARG A 176 -17.12 3.78 -5.94
C ARG A 176 -17.61 2.33 -5.83
N LEU A 177 -16.78 1.45 -5.28
CA LEU A 177 -17.15 0.05 -5.06
C LEU A 177 -18.31 -0.07 -4.05
N LYS A 178 -18.29 0.74 -2.98
CA LYS A 178 -19.40 0.81 -2.01
C LYS A 178 -20.71 1.26 -2.66
N ALA A 179 -20.67 2.33 -3.46
CA ALA A 179 -21.84 2.82 -4.19
C ALA A 179 -22.40 1.72 -5.10
N PHE A 180 -21.52 1.04 -5.85
CA PHE A 180 -21.92 -0.08 -6.70
C PHE A 180 -22.59 -1.22 -5.92
N ILE A 181 -22.03 -1.65 -4.80
CA ILE A 181 -22.61 -2.72 -3.94
C ILE A 181 -24.02 -2.34 -3.46
N ASN A 182 -24.20 -1.07 -3.08
CA ASN A 182 -25.47 -0.58 -2.57
C ASN A 182 -26.52 -0.47 -3.69
N GLU A 183 -26.16 0.17 -4.81
CA GLU A 183 -27.10 0.49 -5.89
C GLU A 183 -27.43 -0.71 -6.80
N SER A 184 -26.56 -1.73 -6.83
CA SER A 184 -26.86 -3.01 -7.50
C SER A 184 -27.80 -3.90 -6.68
N GLY A 185 -28.03 -3.59 -5.40
CA GLY A 185 -28.76 -4.48 -4.48
C GLY A 185 -27.95 -5.68 -3.99
N LEU A 186 -26.67 -5.82 -4.37
CA LEU A 186 -25.79 -6.89 -3.91
C LEU A 186 -25.64 -6.91 -2.38
N GLY A 187 -25.66 -5.74 -1.73
CA GLY A 187 -25.53 -5.63 -0.28
C GLY A 187 -26.60 -6.37 0.54
N ALA A 188 -27.74 -6.75 -0.06
CA ALA A 188 -28.74 -7.59 0.60
C ALA A 188 -28.32 -9.06 0.71
N PHE A 189 -27.36 -9.47 -0.13
CA PHE A 189 -26.94 -10.86 -0.26
C PHE A 189 -25.53 -11.13 0.30
N LEU A 190 -24.67 -10.13 0.48
CA LEU A 190 -23.27 -10.28 0.91
C LEU A 190 -23.09 -10.22 2.45
#